data_AF-A0A8A1US78-F1
#
_entry.id   AF-A0A8A1US78-F1
#
_cell.length_a   1.000
_cell.length_b   1.000
_cell.length_c   1.000
_cell.angle_alpha   90.00
_cell.angle_beta   90.00
_cell.angle_gamma   90.00
#
_symmetry.space_group_name_H-M   'P 1'
#
loop_
_entity.id
_entity.type
_entity.pdbx_description
1 polymer ?
#
loop_
_entity_poly.entity_id
_entity_poly.type
_entity_poly.pdbx_seq_one_letter_code
_entity_poly.pdbx_strand_id
1 'polypeptide(L)'
;MMPIAVPKRKDVTASARWTQKYAVGSPASSKARPLPSFHRFLAKVIQMNQLHTPKASRNQETGRESFMESSMGSGSIRRSAGALFRGAVSASPAPTGTFTDVPTTSADHPTAAAPGNTRTVRRALTRTTAALAGTAVLLPPLLFAAPAHADEKPKDGKPQVPAPPAEMSKVGGDRLGQAGTQVQLKPGAPKLPSDLTARSWIVSDAESGKVLAAHNAHWQLPPASTLKMLFADTVLPKFPKNQKYTVKPADLAGMGSGSSLVGIKENLSYTVHDLWLGVFLRSGNDAVHTLSAMNGGTAKTVQEMQKQAEALNATDTHVVTPDGYDAPGQVSSAYDLSLFARAGLQNADFREYCSTVSAQFPGEVKDGKRGSFGIQNTNRLLSGDYDVKPYPGIAGVKNGSTTNAGSTFTGVAQRGERKLLVTVMNPEKKEHNEAYKETAKLFDWGFAASDKVEPVGRLVGPKSEEGDARAGGKLSGDKARAGLEDSSGGAGGVWAAAAIAGGLLVVLGGVAFLVHRRWPRRGGSGR
;
A
#
# COMPACT_ATOMS: atom_id res chain seq x y z
N MET A 1 -75.13 -17.85 -8.82
CA MET A 1 -74.79 -18.12 -10.23
C MET A 1 -74.01 -16.92 -10.76
N MET A 2 -72.74 -17.08 -11.09
CA MET A 2 -71.95 -16.02 -11.75
C MET A 2 -72.59 -15.69 -13.11
N PRO A 3 -72.50 -14.42 -13.55
CA PRO A 3 -72.39 -14.13 -14.96
C PRO A 3 -71.13 -13.33 -15.30
N ILE A 4 -70.71 -13.59 -16.54
CA ILE A 4 -69.48 -13.24 -17.23
C ILE A 4 -69.72 -12.02 -18.14
N ALA A 5 -68.71 -11.14 -18.22
CA ALA A 5 -68.24 -10.23 -19.30
C ALA A 5 -69.22 -9.32 -20.08
N VAL A 6 -68.90 -8.03 -20.31
CA VAL A 6 -68.24 -7.38 -21.50
C VAL A 6 -68.61 -5.84 -21.40
N PRO A 7 -67.97 -4.78 -22.02
CA PRO A 7 -66.95 -4.68 -23.09
C PRO A 7 -65.74 -3.73 -22.86
N LYS A 8 -64.81 -3.78 -23.84
CA LYS A 8 -63.67 -2.90 -24.13
C LYS A 8 -64.08 -1.46 -24.52
N ARG A 9 -63.26 -0.47 -24.12
CA ARG A 9 -62.97 0.73 -24.92
C ARG A 9 -61.47 1.04 -24.87
N LYS A 10 -60.90 1.32 -26.04
CA LYS A 10 -59.60 1.96 -26.24
C LYS A 10 -59.79 3.46 -25.92
N ASP A 11 -58.80 4.08 -25.29
CA ASP A 11 -58.18 5.29 -25.82
C ASP A 11 -56.92 5.68 -25.04
N VAL A 12 -56.07 6.38 -25.79
CA VAL A 12 -54.65 6.62 -25.65
C VAL A 12 -54.38 7.80 -24.74
N THR A 13 -53.36 7.75 -23.86
CA THR A 13 -52.59 8.97 -23.52
C THR A 13 -51.14 8.61 -23.21
N ALA A 14 -50.26 9.35 -23.88
CA ALA A 14 -48.85 9.07 -24.08
C ALA A 14 -47.94 9.56 -22.93
N SER A 15 -46.80 8.87 -22.86
CA SER A 15 -45.60 9.17 -22.06
C SER A 15 -44.94 10.46 -22.52
N ALA A 16 -44.61 11.36 -21.58
CA ALA A 16 -43.76 12.52 -21.83
C ALA A 16 -42.35 12.27 -21.29
N ARG A 17 -41.41 11.98 -22.20
CA ARG A 17 -39.96 12.18 -21.99
C ARG A 17 -39.63 13.59 -22.48
N TRP A 18 -39.03 14.40 -21.60
CA TRP A 18 -38.48 15.70 -21.96
C TRP A 18 -36.95 15.60 -22.00
N THR A 19 -36.39 15.76 -23.19
CA THR A 19 -34.98 16.10 -23.41
C THR A 19 -34.96 17.42 -24.16
N GLN A 20 -34.33 18.45 -23.59
CA GLN A 20 -34.15 19.72 -24.28
C GLN A 20 -32.67 20.10 -24.24
N LYS A 21 -32.05 20.03 -25.43
CA LYS A 21 -30.77 20.66 -25.76
C LYS A 21 -31.02 22.16 -25.98
N TYR A 22 -30.09 23.02 -25.56
CA TYR A 22 -29.94 24.35 -26.15
C TYR A 22 -28.47 24.68 -26.42
N ALA A 23 -28.31 25.45 -27.49
CA ALA A 23 -27.07 25.81 -28.15
C ALA A 23 -26.51 27.16 -27.68
N VAL A 24 -25.29 27.39 -28.13
CA VAL A 24 -24.31 28.46 -27.90
C VAL A 24 -24.82 29.86 -28.27
N GLY A 25 -24.41 30.88 -27.51
CA GLY A 25 -24.45 32.29 -27.95
C GLY A 25 -24.38 33.31 -26.80
N SER A 26 -23.28 34.08 -26.74
CA SER A 26 -23.13 35.33 -25.99
C SER A 26 -23.02 36.48 -27.03
N PRO A 27 -23.40 37.74 -26.72
CA PRO A 27 -22.52 38.58 -25.91
C PRO A 27 -23.20 39.58 -24.93
N ALA A 28 -22.41 39.91 -23.89
CA ALA A 28 -22.35 41.08 -23.01
C ALA A 28 -23.52 42.09 -22.88
N SER A 29 -23.98 42.32 -21.63
CA SER A 29 -24.15 43.68 -21.08
C SER A 29 -24.18 43.67 -19.54
N SER A 30 -23.53 44.67 -18.96
CA SER A 30 -23.25 44.93 -17.56
C SER A 30 -24.43 45.51 -16.77
N LYS A 31 -24.41 45.27 -15.44
CA LYS A 31 -25.14 45.92 -14.32
C LYS A 31 -26.31 45.11 -13.72
N ALA A 32 -25.97 44.22 -12.77
CA ALA A 32 -26.83 43.90 -11.63
C ALA A 32 -25.95 43.55 -10.42
N ARG A 33 -26.12 44.27 -9.30
CA ARG A 33 -25.51 43.94 -8.01
C ARG A 33 -26.33 42.83 -7.34
N PRO A 34 -25.74 41.75 -6.79
CA PRO A 34 -26.51 40.76 -6.06
C PRO A 34 -26.88 41.26 -4.65
N LEU A 35 -28.10 40.90 -4.23
CA LEU A 35 -28.76 41.33 -2.99
C LEU A 35 -28.02 40.87 -1.71
N PRO A 36 -28.03 41.67 -0.62
CA PRO A 36 -27.29 41.38 0.62
C PRO A 36 -27.71 40.11 1.39
N SER A 37 -28.82 39.46 1.02
CA SER A 37 -29.39 38.33 1.75
C SER A 37 -28.69 37.00 1.47
N PHE A 38 -28.15 36.80 0.26
CA PHE A 38 -27.51 35.54 -0.13
C PHE A 38 -26.13 35.36 0.52
N HIS A 39 -25.37 36.45 0.71
CA HIS A 39 -24.09 36.40 1.42
C HIS A 39 -24.25 36.14 2.92
N ARG A 40 -25.30 36.68 3.57
CA ARG A 40 -25.57 36.36 4.98
C ARG A 40 -26.05 34.93 5.17
N PHE A 41 -26.79 34.38 4.21
CA PHE A 41 -27.21 32.98 4.25
C PHE A 41 -26.02 32.01 4.10
N LEU A 42 -25.15 32.25 3.11
CA LEU A 42 -23.92 31.45 2.92
C LEU A 42 -22.95 31.59 4.10
N ALA A 43 -22.75 32.79 4.64
CA ALA A 43 -21.90 33.00 5.82
C ALA A 43 -22.47 32.28 7.06
N LYS A 44 -23.79 32.28 7.24
CA LYS A 44 -24.44 31.60 8.37
C LYS A 44 -24.39 30.08 8.21
N VAL A 45 -24.48 29.53 6.99
CA VAL A 45 -24.29 28.09 6.72
C VAL A 45 -22.84 27.66 6.92
N ILE A 46 -21.86 28.49 6.52
CA ILE A 46 -20.43 28.22 6.77
C ILE A 46 -20.13 28.28 8.28
N GLN A 47 -20.66 29.27 9.00
CA GLN A 47 -20.43 29.44 10.44
C GLN A 47 -21.13 28.35 11.27
N MET A 48 -22.30 27.87 10.84
CA MET A 48 -23.06 26.81 11.53
C MET A 48 -22.47 25.40 11.31
N ASN A 49 -21.74 25.17 10.20
CA ASN A 49 -20.94 23.95 9.99
C ASN A 49 -19.61 23.95 10.76
N GLN A 50 -19.07 25.12 11.13
CA GLN A 50 -17.87 25.26 11.96
C GLN A 50 -18.16 25.07 13.47
N LEU A 51 -19.40 25.32 13.91
CA LEU A 51 -19.78 25.25 15.33
C LEU A 51 -20.27 23.86 15.80
N HIS A 52 -20.49 22.92 14.86
CA HIS A 52 -20.93 21.55 15.17
C HIS A 52 -19.92 20.48 14.77
N THR A 53 -18.62 20.81 14.74
CA THR A 53 -17.57 19.79 14.58
C THR A 53 -17.32 19.11 15.93
N PRO A 54 -17.73 17.85 16.16
CA PRO A 54 -17.42 17.18 17.41
C PRO A 54 -15.91 16.90 17.47
N LYS A 55 -15.22 17.37 18.52
CA LYS A 55 -13.84 17.04 18.97
C LYS A 55 -12.91 16.35 17.94
N ALA A 56 -12.71 16.94 16.76
CA ALA A 56 -11.80 16.43 15.75
C ALA A 56 -10.33 16.48 16.23
N SER A 57 -9.99 17.40 17.15
CA SER A 57 -8.63 17.48 17.71
C SER A 57 -8.26 16.25 18.52
N ARG A 58 -9.20 15.62 19.25
CA ARG A 58 -8.89 14.46 20.10
C ARG A 58 -8.51 13.23 19.27
N ASN A 59 -9.19 13.00 18.14
CA ASN A 59 -8.82 11.91 17.23
C ASN A 59 -7.48 12.21 16.51
N GLN A 60 -7.20 13.49 16.20
CA GLN A 60 -5.91 13.88 15.61
C GLN A 60 -4.73 13.72 16.59
N GLU A 61 -4.91 14.11 17.85
CA GLU A 61 -3.89 13.96 18.90
C GLU A 61 -3.63 12.47 19.20
N THR A 62 -4.69 11.66 19.28
CA THR A 62 -4.56 10.19 19.50
C THR A 62 -3.86 9.49 18.33
N GLY A 63 -4.16 9.89 17.08
CA GLY A 63 -3.48 9.36 15.89
C GLY A 63 -2.01 9.77 15.76
N ARG A 64 -1.64 10.92 16.32
CA ARG A 64 -0.27 11.45 16.29
C ARG A 64 0.67 10.84 17.34
N GLU A 65 0.19 10.58 18.56
CA GLU A 65 1.11 10.35 19.70
C GLU A 65 1.30 8.88 20.14
N SER A 66 0.43 7.90 19.86
CA SER A 66 0.62 6.56 20.50
C SER A 66 -0.02 5.33 19.84
N PHE A 67 -0.31 5.35 18.53
CA PHE A 67 -0.97 4.19 17.90
C PHE A 67 -0.09 2.94 17.84
N MET A 68 1.24 3.08 17.74
CA MET A 68 2.20 1.98 17.87
C MET A 68 3.47 2.52 18.53
N GLU A 69 3.93 1.87 19.60
CA GLU A 69 5.16 2.22 20.30
C GLU A 69 6.34 1.66 19.49
N SER A 70 7.22 2.53 18.97
CA SER A 70 8.38 2.08 18.20
C SER A 70 9.38 1.39 19.11
N SER A 71 9.43 0.05 19.05
CA SER A 71 10.52 -0.76 19.58
C SER A 71 11.78 -0.59 18.70
N MET A 72 12.47 0.53 18.82
CA MET A 72 13.89 0.61 18.45
C MET A 72 14.70 0.84 19.72
N GLY A 73 15.44 -0.21 20.11
CA GLY A 73 16.33 -0.20 21.25
C GLY A 73 17.38 0.91 21.13
N SER A 74 17.39 1.80 22.11
CA SER A 74 18.40 2.83 22.25
C SER A 74 19.75 2.16 22.57
N GLY A 75 20.64 2.12 21.58
CA GLY A 75 22.03 1.72 21.76
C GLY A 75 22.74 2.73 22.65
N SER A 76 23.01 2.35 23.90
CA SER A 76 23.72 3.18 24.86
C SER A 76 25.19 3.38 24.43
N ILE A 77 25.61 4.62 24.18
CA ILE A 77 27.03 4.99 24.23
C ILE A 77 27.34 5.38 25.68
N ARG A 78 28.18 4.57 26.34
CA ARG A 78 28.63 4.80 27.72
C ARG A 78 29.66 5.93 27.80
N ARG A 79 29.54 6.67 28.90
CA ARG A 79 30.37 7.77 29.41
C ARG A 79 31.81 7.37 29.76
N SER A 80 32.71 8.37 29.76
CA SER A 80 33.70 8.60 30.83
C SER A 80 33.75 10.12 31.08
N ALA A 81 33.29 10.65 32.21
CA ALA A 81 33.89 10.70 33.56
C ALA A 81 34.95 11.81 33.70
N GLY A 82 34.59 12.85 34.45
CA GLY A 82 35.47 13.91 34.94
C GLY A 82 34.71 14.74 35.97
N ALA A 83 34.97 14.47 37.26
CA ALA A 83 34.26 15.03 38.39
C ALA A 83 35.09 16.12 39.09
N LEU A 84 34.36 17.19 39.48
CA LEU A 84 34.52 18.05 40.67
C LEU A 84 35.79 18.92 40.82
N PHE A 85 35.58 20.25 40.84
CA PHE A 85 35.93 21.10 41.99
C PHE A 85 35.10 22.39 42.02
N ARG A 86 34.70 22.81 43.23
CA ARG A 86 33.91 24.01 43.59
C ARG A 86 34.78 25.28 43.55
N GLY A 87 34.16 26.42 43.22
CA GLY A 87 34.63 27.76 43.62
C GLY A 87 33.98 28.92 42.87
N ALA A 88 33.14 29.71 43.54
CA ALA A 88 32.71 31.06 43.15
C ALA A 88 33.95 31.98 43.02
N VAL A 89 34.03 33.08 42.26
CA VAL A 89 33.22 34.31 42.24
C VAL A 89 33.54 35.11 40.95
N SER A 90 32.57 35.91 40.48
CA SER A 90 32.60 37.06 39.53
C SER A 90 33.91 37.51 38.85
N ALA A 91 33.84 37.69 37.51
CA ALA A 91 33.92 38.98 36.81
C ALA A 91 34.19 38.80 35.29
N SER A 92 33.34 39.41 34.46
CA SER A 92 33.66 39.85 33.08
C SER A 92 34.08 41.33 33.15
N PRO A 93 34.73 41.96 32.13
CA PRO A 93 34.77 41.57 30.70
C PRO A 93 36.16 41.66 30.01
N ALA A 94 36.16 41.26 28.72
CA ALA A 94 37.09 41.46 27.57
C ALA A 94 38.09 42.66 27.65
N PRO A 95 39.19 42.76 26.84
CA PRO A 95 39.26 42.43 25.39
C PRO A 95 40.66 42.08 24.76
N THR A 96 40.71 42.08 23.41
CA THR A 96 41.84 42.44 22.48
C THR A 96 43.00 41.49 22.10
N GLY A 97 43.28 41.44 20.77
CA GLY A 97 44.58 41.24 20.06
C GLY A 97 45.09 39.78 19.96
N THR A 98 45.76 39.28 18.91
CA THR A 98 46.59 39.82 17.80
C THR A 98 46.78 38.70 16.74
N PHE A 99 46.63 38.93 15.42
CA PHE A 99 47.66 39.23 14.38
C PHE A 99 48.47 38.02 13.83
N THR A 100 48.53 37.95 12.48
CA THR A 100 49.49 37.28 11.55
C THR A 100 49.66 35.75 11.55
N ASP A 101 49.86 35.03 10.44
CA ASP A 101 50.40 35.36 9.11
C ASP A 101 49.86 34.44 7.98
N VAL A 102 49.98 34.92 6.75
CA VAL A 102 49.71 34.25 5.46
C VAL A 102 51.06 33.72 4.90
N PRO A 103 51.07 32.77 3.95
CA PRO A 103 51.41 33.21 2.59
C PRO A 103 50.56 32.55 1.49
N THR A 104 50.31 33.38 0.47
CA THR A 104 49.68 33.10 -0.82
C THR A 104 50.76 32.73 -1.84
N THR A 105 50.44 31.87 -2.80
CA THR A 105 51.02 31.94 -4.14
C THR A 105 49.92 31.88 -5.19
N SER A 106 49.87 32.93 -6.00
CA SER A 106 48.93 33.22 -7.08
C SER A 106 49.43 32.73 -8.45
N ALA A 107 48.61 33.03 -9.48
CA ALA A 107 48.85 33.06 -10.93
C ALA A 107 48.36 31.80 -11.68
N ASP A 108 47.62 31.87 -12.79
CA ASP A 108 47.09 32.98 -13.60
C ASP A 108 45.95 32.42 -14.49
N HIS A 109 45.01 33.28 -14.84
CA HIS A 109 44.10 33.10 -15.99
C HIS A 109 44.65 33.93 -17.16
N PRO A 110 44.36 33.52 -18.41
CA PRO A 110 43.74 34.50 -19.29
C PRO A 110 42.55 33.94 -20.10
N THR A 111 41.76 34.90 -20.54
CA THR A 111 40.54 34.82 -21.33
C THR A 111 40.81 34.83 -22.84
N ALA A 112 39.83 34.32 -23.59
CA ALA A 112 39.27 34.84 -24.86
C ALA A 112 39.43 34.01 -26.16
N ALA A 113 38.33 34.09 -26.93
CA ALA A 113 38.15 33.95 -28.38
C ALA A 113 37.77 32.58 -28.97
N ALA A 114 36.51 32.52 -29.46
CA ALA A 114 36.09 31.73 -30.63
C ALA A 114 36.50 32.46 -31.93
N PRO A 115 36.56 31.79 -33.11
CA PRO A 115 35.36 31.53 -33.91
C PRO A 115 35.38 30.18 -34.65
N GLY A 116 34.28 29.90 -35.37
CA GLY A 116 33.89 28.57 -35.83
C GLY A 116 34.62 27.99 -37.04
N ASN A 117 34.27 26.74 -37.38
CA ASN A 117 33.77 26.45 -38.71
C ASN A 117 33.08 25.08 -38.80
N THR A 118 32.09 25.07 -39.67
CA THR A 118 31.32 23.95 -40.21
C THR A 118 32.16 22.79 -40.76
N ARG A 119 31.71 21.54 -40.56
CA ARG A 119 31.64 20.55 -41.65
C ARG A 119 30.72 19.37 -41.33
N THR A 120 29.63 19.34 -42.07
CA THR A 120 28.82 18.18 -42.47
C THR A 120 29.67 17.14 -43.20
N VAL A 121 29.52 15.85 -42.86
CA VAL A 121 29.60 14.74 -43.84
C VAL A 121 28.55 13.68 -43.50
N ARG A 122 27.78 13.31 -44.52
CA ARG A 122 26.73 12.28 -44.55
C ARG A 122 27.32 10.89 -44.77
N ARG A 123 26.59 9.88 -44.25
CA ARG A 123 26.27 8.53 -44.79
C ARG A 123 27.41 7.64 -45.31
N ALA A 124 27.43 6.39 -44.82
CA ALA A 124 27.14 5.22 -45.67
C ALA A 124 26.87 3.96 -44.82
N LEU A 125 25.78 3.27 -45.17
CA LEU A 125 25.49 1.87 -44.82
C LEU A 125 26.46 0.96 -45.57
N THR A 126 26.85 -0.16 -44.96
CA THR A 126 26.99 -1.43 -45.69
C THR A 126 26.60 -2.60 -44.81
N ARG A 127 25.75 -3.44 -45.40
CA ARG A 127 25.23 -4.71 -44.91
C ARG A 127 26.33 -5.76 -44.94
N THR A 128 26.40 -6.59 -43.90
CA THR A 128 26.95 -7.95 -44.01
C THR A 128 26.02 -8.92 -43.30
N THR A 129 25.34 -9.72 -44.11
CA THR A 129 24.65 -10.95 -43.73
C THR A 129 25.69 -12.07 -43.59
N ALA A 130 25.64 -12.82 -42.50
CA ALA A 130 26.17 -14.18 -42.44
C ALA A 130 25.29 -15.01 -41.51
N ALA A 131 24.69 -16.05 -42.08
CA ALA A 131 23.87 -17.04 -41.42
C ALA A 131 24.74 -18.01 -40.60
N LEU A 132 24.22 -18.48 -39.46
CA LEU A 132 24.63 -19.75 -38.87
C LEU A 132 23.43 -20.38 -38.17
N ALA A 133 23.13 -21.60 -38.61
CA ALA A 133 22.05 -22.45 -38.16
C ALA A 133 22.44 -23.22 -36.88
N GLY A 134 21.42 -23.62 -36.11
CA GLY A 134 21.45 -24.81 -35.28
C GLY A 134 21.63 -24.59 -33.78
N THR A 135 20.53 -24.70 -33.02
CA THR A 135 20.30 -25.81 -32.08
C THR A 135 18.97 -25.60 -31.36
N ALA A 136 18.04 -26.53 -31.57
CA ALA A 136 16.81 -26.64 -30.81
C ALA A 136 17.14 -27.20 -29.42
N VAL A 137 16.85 -26.44 -28.37
CA VAL A 137 16.83 -26.93 -26.99
C VAL A 137 15.38 -27.01 -26.56
N LEU A 138 14.91 -28.25 -26.40
CA LEU A 138 13.65 -28.60 -25.74
C LEU A 138 13.77 -28.22 -24.25
N LEU A 139 13.10 -27.14 -23.85
CA LEU A 139 12.79 -26.85 -22.45
C LEU A 139 11.39 -27.42 -22.15
N PRO A 140 11.22 -28.21 -21.07
CA PRO A 140 9.90 -28.66 -20.66
C PRO A 140 9.08 -27.44 -20.18
N PRO A 141 7.79 -27.34 -20.52
CA PRO A 141 6.95 -26.27 -20.00
C PRO A 141 6.77 -26.47 -18.49
N LEU A 142 7.36 -25.56 -17.72
CA LEU A 142 6.95 -25.31 -16.34
C LEU A 142 5.45 -24.98 -16.38
N LEU A 143 4.66 -25.82 -15.71
CA LEU A 143 3.25 -25.60 -15.43
C LEU A 143 3.10 -24.33 -14.58
N PHE A 144 3.04 -23.18 -15.23
CA PHE A 144 2.40 -22.01 -14.64
C PHE A 144 0.90 -22.28 -14.67
N ALA A 145 0.33 -22.62 -13.52
CA ALA A 145 -1.09 -22.42 -13.30
C ALA A 145 -1.35 -20.92 -13.48
N ALA A 146 -2.00 -20.55 -14.58
CA ALA A 146 -2.47 -19.19 -14.79
C ALA A 146 -3.43 -18.83 -13.63
N PRO A 147 -3.26 -17.69 -12.94
CA PRO A 147 -4.31 -17.20 -12.08
C PRO A 147 -5.51 -16.88 -12.97
N ALA A 148 -6.69 -17.38 -12.58
CA ALA A 148 -7.92 -17.13 -13.31
C ALA A 148 -8.18 -15.62 -13.34
N HIS A 149 -7.87 -15.01 -14.48
CA HIS A 149 -8.19 -13.63 -14.78
C HIS A 149 -9.70 -13.49 -14.88
N ALA A 150 -10.25 -12.50 -14.18
CA ALA A 150 -11.58 -11.99 -14.43
C ALA A 150 -11.60 -11.27 -15.80
N ASP A 151 -11.62 -12.05 -16.89
CA ASP A 151 -11.95 -11.57 -18.24
C ASP A 151 -12.34 -12.72 -19.20
N GLU A 152 -12.91 -13.81 -18.69
CA GLU A 152 -13.65 -14.73 -19.57
C GLU A 152 -15.04 -14.16 -19.85
N LYS A 153 -15.29 -13.78 -21.12
CA LYS A 153 -16.64 -13.54 -21.62
C LYS A 153 -17.49 -14.79 -21.33
N PRO A 154 -18.68 -14.67 -20.71
CA PRO A 154 -19.49 -15.83 -20.36
C PRO A 154 -19.89 -16.60 -21.64
N LYS A 155 -19.69 -17.92 -21.63
CA LYS A 155 -20.19 -18.81 -22.70
C LYS A 155 -21.72 -18.85 -22.81
N ASP A 156 -22.46 -18.30 -21.83
CA ASP A 156 -23.92 -18.47 -21.74
C ASP A 156 -24.72 -17.17 -21.47
N GLY A 157 -24.17 -15.98 -21.71
CA GLY A 157 -24.93 -14.72 -21.68
C GLY A 157 -25.54 -14.28 -20.33
N LYS A 158 -25.28 -15.00 -19.24
CA LYS A 158 -25.59 -14.56 -17.87
C LYS A 158 -24.33 -13.97 -17.23
N PRO A 159 -24.38 -12.78 -16.60
CA PRO A 159 -23.26 -12.27 -15.82
C PRO A 159 -22.98 -13.26 -14.68
N GLN A 160 -21.90 -14.02 -14.79
CA GLN A 160 -21.44 -14.89 -13.71
C GLN A 160 -20.86 -13.97 -12.63
N VAL A 161 -21.46 -13.94 -11.45
CA VAL A 161 -20.89 -13.23 -10.30
C VAL A 161 -19.55 -13.92 -10.00
N PRO A 162 -18.40 -13.20 -10.04
CA PRO A 162 -17.11 -13.80 -9.72
C PRO A 162 -17.15 -14.42 -8.33
N ALA A 163 -16.73 -15.68 -8.21
CA ALA A 163 -16.63 -16.41 -6.95
C ALA A 163 -15.17 -16.50 -6.51
N PRO A 164 -14.88 -16.58 -5.20
CA PRO A 164 -13.53 -16.85 -4.73
C PRO A 164 -13.05 -18.23 -5.22
N PRO A 165 -11.74 -18.42 -5.46
CA PRO A 165 -11.17 -19.74 -5.70
C PRO A 165 -11.46 -20.70 -4.52
N ALA A 166 -11.58 -22.00 -4.82
CA ALA A 166 -11.88 -23.02 -3.80
C ALA A 166 -10.78 -23.13 -2.75
N GLU A 167 -9.52 -22.96 -3.15
CA GLU A 167 -8.37 -22.86 -2.27
C GLU A 167 -7.61 -21.57 -2.56
N MET A 168 -7.31 -20.81 -1.51
CA MET A 168 -6.48 -19.60 -1.56
C MET A 168 -5.20 -19.80 -0.74
N SER A 169 -4.35 -18.78 -0.67
CA SER A 169 -3.15 -18.81 0.17
C SER A 169 -3.49 -19.16 1.62
N LYS A 170 -2.58 -19.89 2.29
CA LYS A 170 -2.70 -20.29 3.70
C LYS A 170 -1.78 -19.49 4.61
N VAL A 171 -1.15 -18.44 4.10
CA VAL A 171 -0.27 -17.56 4.89
C VAL A 171 -1.08 -17.00 6.07
N GLY A 172 -0.57 -17.14 7.29
CA GLY A 172 -1.29 -16.70 8.49
C GLY A 172 -2.32 -17.68 9.05
N GLY A 173 -2.56 -18.83 8.40
CA GLY A 173 -3.29 -19.98 8.96
C GLY A 173 -4.26 -20.64 7.98
N ASP A 174 -4.45 -21.96 8.12
CA ASP A 174 -5.24 -22.78 7.19
C ASP A 174 -6.70 -22.29 7.01
N ARG A 175 -7.31 -21.76 8.06
CA ARG A 175 -8.68 -21.22 7.99
C ARG A 175 -8.75 -20.00 7.08
N LEU A 176 -7.72 -19.14 7.04
CA LEU A 176 -7.73 -17.92 6.23
C LEU A 176 -7.74 -18.22 4.72
N GLY A 177 -7.22 -19.38 4.31
CA GLY A 177 -7.23 -19.84 2.92
C GLY A 177 -8.54 -20.45 2.45
N GLN A 178 -9.54 -20.58 3.34
CA GLN A 178 -10.85 -21.13 3.00
C GLN A 178 -11.80 -20.03 2.52
N ALA A 179 -12.62 -20.36 1.51
CA ALA A 179 -13.71 -19.49 1.09
C ALA A 179 -14.79 -19.34 2.18
N GLY A 180 -15.53 -18.23 2.13
CA GLY A 180 -16.58 -17.88 3.07
C GLY A 180 -16.07 -17.22 4.35
N THR A 181 -16.98 -17.06 5.31
CA THR A 181 -16.72 -16.40 6.59
C THR A 181 -16.06 -17.35 7.58
N GLN A 182 -14.92 -16.94 8.11
CA GLN A 182 -14.14 -17.62 9.12
C GLN A 182 -14.22 -16.86 10.43
N VAL A 183 -14.82 -17.47 11.46
CA VAL A 183 -14.93 -16.92 12.81
C VAL A 183 -15.08 -18.05 13.82
N GLN A 184 -14.50 -17.91 15.02
CA GLN A 184 -14.66 -18.88 16.11
C GLN A 184 -15.19 -18.16 17.36
N LEU A 185 -16.51 -18.14 17.50
CA LEU A 185 -17.20 -17.48 18.60
C LEU A 185 -17.16 -18.33 19.88
N LYS A 186 -16.81 -17.71 21.01
CA LYS A 186 -16.99 -18.28 22.35
C LYS A 186 -18.39 -17.96 22.89
N PRO A 187 -18.85 -18.65 23.95
CA PRO A 187 -20.10 -18.28 24.63
C PRO A 187 -20.16 -16.79 24.98
N GLY A 188 -21.29 -16.14 24.67
CA GLY A 188 -21.52 -14.72 24.95
C GLY A 188 -20.87 -13.74 23.96
N ALA A 189 -20.25 -14.22 22.87
CA ALA A 189 -19.78 -13.37 21.78
C ALA A 189 -20.97 -12.84 20.93
N PRO A 190 -20.92 -11.59 20.44
CA PRO A 190 -21.92 -11.08 19.52
C PRO A 190 -21.82 -11.79 18.17
N LYS A 191 -22.97 -11.99 17.52
CA LYS A 191 -23.03 -12.48 16.13
C LYS A 191 -22.39 -11.46 15.20
N LEU A 192 -21.75 -11.92 14.13
CA LEU A 192 -21.30 -11.05 13.04
C LEU A 192 -22.50 -10.33 12.39
N PRO A 193 -22.31 -9.10 11.88
CA PRO A 193 -23.34 -8.41 11.10
C PRO A 193 -23.74 -9.25 9.88
N SER A 194 -25.04 -9.48 9.69
CA SER A 194 -25.56 -10.36 8.63
C SER A 194 -25.72 -9.68 7.28
N ASP A 195 -25.54 -8.37 7.22
CA ASP A 195 -25.77 -7.54 6.04
C ASP A 195 -24.48 -7.01 5.41
N LEU A 196 -23.35 -7.68 5.67
CA LEU A 196 -22.08 -7.43 4.99
C LEU A 196 -22.15 -8.00 3.57
N THR A 197 -21.75 -7.20 2.59
CA THR A 197 -21.76 -7.57 1.16
C THR A 197 -20.39 -7.47 0.51
N ALA A 198 -19.36 -7.08 1.26
CA ALA A 198 -17.99 -7.09 0.78
C ALA A 198 -17.52 -8.50 0.38
N ARG A 199 -16.92 -8.58 -0.80
CA ARG A 199 -16.35 -9.81 -1.36
C ARG A 199 -15.21 -10.36 -0.54
N SER A 200 -14.42 -9.48 0.06
CA SER A 200 -13.34 -9.86 0.96
C SER A 200 -13.22 -8.85 2.09
N TRP A 201 -13.04 -9.34 3.31
CA TRP A 201 -12.75 -8.50 4.48
C TRP A 201 -11.99 -9.27 5.56
N ILE A 202 -11.34 -8.53 6.44
CA ILE A 202 -10.60 -9.08 7.58
C ILE A 202 -10.66 -8.12 8.78
N VAL A 203 -10.80 -8.69 9.98
CA VAL A 203 -10.74 -7.97 11.26
C VAL A 203 -9.59 -8.55 12.07
N SER A 204 -8.60 -7.73 12.38
CA SER A 204 -7.41 -8.15 13.11
C SER A 204 -7.08 -7.19 14.25
N ASP A 205 -6.41 -7.72 15.27
CA ASP A 205 -5.73 -6.92 16.28
C ASP A 205 -4.45 -6.32 15.68
N ALA A 206 -4.33 -4.99 15.71
CA ALA A 206 -3.27 -4.29 15.00
C ALA A 206 -1.87 -4.54 15.61
N GLU A 207 -1.81 -4.81 16.92
CA GLU A 207 -0.56 -5.02 17.64
C GLU A 207 -0.09 -6.47 17.54
N SER A 208 -0.90 -7.40 18.04
CA SER A 208 -0.56 -8.83 18.07
C SER A 208 -0.67 -9.53 16.71
N GLY A 209 -1.37 -8.91 15.76
CA GLY A 209 -1.67 -9.49 14.45
C GLY A 209 -2.72 -10.59 14.48
N LYS A 210 -3.31 -10.94 15.64
CA LYS A 210 -4.34 -11.99 15.72
C LYS A 210 -5.54 -11.63 14.84
N VAL A 211 -5.95 -12.54 13.96
CA VAL A 211 -7.13 -12.36 13.11
C VAL A 211 -8.34 -12.89 13.84
N LEU A 212 -9.33 -12.03 14.09
CA LEU A 212 -10.54 -12.35 14.85
C LEU A 212 -11.60 -12.98 13.95
N ALA A 213 -11.78 -12.42 12.77
CA ALA A 213 -12.65 -12.95 11.73
C ALA A 213 -12.18 -12.49 10.35
N ALA A 214 -12.54 -13.25 9.33
CA ALA A 214 -12.32 -12.87 7.94
C ALA A 214 -13.39 -13.45 7.03
N HIS A 215 -13.50 -12.92 5.82
CA HIS A 215 -14.26 -13.49 4.74
C HIS A 215 -13.42 -13.44 3.47
N ASN A 216 -13.12 -14.59 2.88
CA ASN A 216 -12.27 -14.71 1.69
C ASN A 216 -10.95 -13.91 1.80
N ALA A 217 -10.22 -14.07 2.91
CA ALA A 217 -9.11 -13.18 3.29
C ALA A 217 -8.03 -13.04 2.20
N HIS A 218 -7.74 -14.14 1.51
CA HIS A 218 -6.72 -14.26 0.47
C HIS A 218 -7.30 -14.17 -0.96
N TRP A 219 -8.54 -13.69 -1.14
CA TRP A 219 -9.08 -13.54 -2.49
C TRP A 219 -8.40 -12.37 -3.19
N GLN A 220 -7.67 -12.70 -4.26
CA GLN A 220 -7.02 -11.75 -5.14
C GLN A 220 -8.06 -10.88 -5.86
N LEU A 221 -8.10 -9.60 -5.49
CA LEU A 221 -9.00 -8.58 -6.03
C LEU A 221 -8.18 -7.32 -6.37
N PRO A 222 -8.63 -6.50 -7.33
CA PRO A 222 -7.97 -5.23 -7.61
C PRO A 222 -7.98 -4.33 -6.35
N PRO A 223 -6.83 -3.79 -5.93
CA PRO A 223 -6.74 -3.06 -4.67
C PRO A 223 -7.29 -1.63 -4.75
N ALA A 224 -7.33 -1.02 -5.93
CA ALA A 224 -7.45 0.43 -6.07
C ALA A 224 -6.37 1.17 -5.24
N SER A 225 -6.64 2.40 -4.84
CA SER A 225 -5.69 3.25 -4.11
C SER A 225 -5.31 2.77 -2.70
N THR A 226 -5.86 1.68 -2.16
CA THR A 226 -5.31 1.10 -0.92
C THR A 226 -3.91 0.52 -1.15
N LEU A 227 -3.53 0.18 -2.40
CA LEU A 227 -2.15 -0.20 -2.73
C LEU A 227 -1.12 0.90 -2.42
N LYS A 228 -1.55 2.16 -2.29
CA LYS A 228 -0.67 3.26 -1.88
C LYS A 228 -0.09 3.08 -0.46
N MET A 229 -0.63 2.15 0.34
CA MET A 229 -0.02 1.73 1.61
C MET A 229 1.34 1.05 1.34
N LEU A 230 1.39 0.08 0.42
CA LEU A 230 2.63 -0.56 -0.01
C LEU A 230 3.60 0.44 -0.66
N PHE A 231 3.08 1.39 -1.44
CA PHE A 231 3.88 2.49 -1.98
C PHE A 231 4.53 3.32 -0.87
N ALA A 232 3.78 3.66 0.18
CA ALA A 232 4.31 4.36 1.34
C ALA A 232 5.38 3.54 2.07
N ASP A 233 5.12 2.26 2.36
CA ASP A 233 6.12 1.37 2.99
C ASP A 233 7.44 1.29 2.19
N THR A 234 7.35 1.41 0.86
CA THR A 234 8.49 1.32 -0.05
C THR A 234 9.25 2.64 -0.17
N VAL A 235 8.55 3.76 -0.30
CA VAL A 235 9.15 5.03 -0.76
C VAL A 235 9.28 6.07 0.35
N LEU A 236 8.42 6.03 1.37
CA LEU A 236 8.41 7.02 2.45
C LEU A 236 9.76 7.14 3.18
N PRO A 237 10.51 6.06 3.47
CA PRO A 237 11.81 6.15 4.15
C PRO A 237 12.94 6.80 3.32
N LYS A 238 12.73 7.04 2.02
CA LYS A 238 13.82 7.38 1.09
C LYS A 238 14.15 8.87 1.03
N PHE A 239 13.22 9.73 1.43
CA PHE A 239 13.34 11.17 1.21
C PHE A 239 13.02 11.97 2.48
N PRO A 240 13.86 12.93 2.88
CA PRO A 240 13.55 13.85 3.97
C PRO A 240 12.29 14.68 3.67
N LYS A 241 11.43 14.88 4.67
CA LYS A 241 10.17 15.64 4.54
C LYS A 241 10.33 17.02 3.91
N ASN A 242 11.40 17.73 4.27
CA ASN A 242 11.67 19.10 3.83
C ASN A 242 12.37 19.18 2.46
N GLN A 243 12.79 18.06 1.87
CA GLN A 243 13.39 18.05 0.54
C GLN A 243 12.38 18.59 -0.47
N LYS A 244 12.82 19.55 -1.28
CA LYS A 244 12.02 20.11 -2.38
C LYS A 244 12.34 19.41 -3.68
N TYR A 245 11.33 19.22 -4.51
CA TYR A 245 11.47 18.68 -5.86
C TYR A 245 10.67 19.54 -6.84
N THR A 246 11.32 19.99 -7.92
CA THR A 246 10.67 20.69 -9.02
C THR A 246 10.15 19.68 -10.03
N VAL A 247 8.83 19.63 -10.15
CA VAL A 247 8.13 18.64 -10.97
C VAL A 247 8.41 18.92 -12.44
N LYS A 248 8.79 17.89 -13.19
CA LYS A 248 8.98 17.98 -14.64
C LYS A 248 7.68 17.55 -15.33
N PRO A 249 7.39 18.05 -16.54
CA PRO A 249 6.24 17.58 -17.31
C PRO A 249 6.20 16.05 -17.48
N ALA A 250 7.36 15.41 -17.65
CA ALA A 250 7.48 13.95 -17.77
C ALA A 250 7.11 13.19 -16.49
N ASP A 251 7.18 13.82 -15.32
CA ASP A 251 6.85 13.19 -14.04
C ASP A 251 5.33 13.00 -13.88
N LEU A 252 4.53 13.71 -14.67
CA LEU A 252 3.06 13.64 -14.67
C LEU A 252 2.50 12.83 -15.86
N ALA A 253 3.38 12.23 -16.67
CA ALA A 253 2.98 11.45 -17.84
C ALA A 253 2.48 10.04 -17.45
N GLY A 254 1.60 9.47 -18.27
CA GLY A 254 1.18 8.08 -18.13
C GLY A 254 0.17 7.79 -17.01
N MET A 255 -0.39 8.82 -16.37
CA MET A 255 -1.53 8.64 -15.45
C MET A 255 -2.79 8.23 -16.20
N GLY A 256 -3.52 7.26 -15.65
CA GLY A 256 -4.77 6.78 -16.23
C GLY A 256 -5.88 7.84 -16.20
N SER A 257 -6.81 7.77 -17.15
CA SER A 257 -7.97 8.66 -17.22
C SER A 257 -8.83 8.56 -15.96
N GLY A 258 -9.34 9.68 -15.45
CA GLY A 258 -10.14 9.71 -14.23
C GLY A 258 -9.34 9.47 -12.93
N SER A 259 -8.00 9.46 -13.01
CA SER A 259 -7.14 9.43 -11.82
C SER A 259 -7.50 10.53 -10.83
N SER A 260 -7.48 10.20 -9.53
CA SER A 260 -7.54 11.21 -8.48
C SER A 260 -6.26 12.04 -8.50
N LEU A 261 -6.39 13.36 -8.43
CA LEU A 261 -5.26 14.30 -8.45
C LEU A 261 -5.35 15.23 -7.23
N VAL A 262 -4.21 15.53 -6.62
CA VAL A 262 -4.15 16.59 -5.59
C VAL A 262 -4.06 17.97 -6.22
N GLY A 263 -3.50 18.08 -7.43
CA GLY A 263 -3.33 19.35 -8.14
C GLY A 263 -1.86 19.77 -8.27
N ILE A 264 -0.94 18.82 -8.38
CA ILE A 264 0.46 19.10 -8.70
C ILE A 264 0.58 19.64 -10.13
N LYS A 265 1.45 20.62 -10.30
CA LYS A 265 1.75 21.24 -11.60
C LYS A 265 3.21 21.09 -11.95
N GLU A 266 3.48 20.86 -13.23
CA GLU A 266 4.81 20.92 -13.79
C GLU A 266 5.47 22.28 -13.56
N ASN A 267 6.80 22.27 -13.47
CA ASN A 267 7.68 23.41 -13.25
C ASN A 267 7.49 24.12 -11.89
N LEU A 268 6.65 23.59 -11.00
CA LEU A 268 6.52 24.06 -9.62
C LEU A 268 7.23 23.11 -8.65
N SER A 269 7.77 23.65 -7.56
CA SER A 269 8.47 22.86 -6.54
C SER A 269 7.56 22.46 -5.39
N TYR A 270 7.57 21.20 -4.97
CA TYR A 270 6.81 20.72 -3.80
C TYR A 270 7.77 20.11 -2.79
N THR A 271 7.47 20.21 -1.50
CA THR A 271 8.19 19.43 -0.48
C THR A 271 7.71 17.98 -0.51
N VAL A 272 8.56 17.04 -0.10
CA VAL A 272 8.17 15.63 0.08
C VAL A 272 6.96 15.51 1.03
N HIS A 273 6.90 16.35 2.06
CA HIS A 273 5.74 16.45 2.95
C HIS A 273 4.46 16.82 2.21
N ASP A 274 4.49 17.82 1.31
CA ASP A 274 3.34 18.17 0.47
C ASP A 274 2.90 16.95 -0.34
N LEU A 275 3.84 16.28 -1.02
CA LEU A 275 3.54 15.13 -1.86
C LEU A 275 2.83 14.02 -1.06
N TRP A 276 3.32 13.67 0.12
CA TRP A 276 2.66 12.67 0.98
C TRP A 276 1.29 13.10 1.52
N LEU A 277 1.10 14.38 1.83
CA LEU A 277 -0.24 14.91 2.11
C LEU A 277 -1.19 14.71 0.91
N GLY A 278 -0.69 14.92 -0.31
CA GLY A 278 -1.45 14.65 -1.53
C GLY A 278 -1.81 13.18 -1.73
N VAL A 279 -0.86 12.27 -1.45
CA VAL A 279 -1.06 10.81 -1.51
C VAL A 279 -2.15 10.37 -0.54
N PHE A 280 -2.08 10.78 0.74
CA PHE A 280 -3.00 10.27 1.76
C PHE A 280 -4.35 10.98 1.76
N LEU A 281 -4.39 12.31 1.66
CA LEU A 281 -5.65 13.05 1.80
C LEU A 281 -6.48 12.99 0.52
N ARG A 282 -5.85 13.19 -0.64
CA ARG A 282 -6.53 13.27 -1.94
C ARG A 282 -6.35 12.06 -2.82
N SER A 283 -5.62 11.04 -2.36
CA SER A 283 -5.30 9.87 -3.16
C SER A 283 -4.60 10.24 -4.48
N GLY A 284 -3.84 11.34 -4.48
CA GLY A 284 -3.29 11.96 -5.68
C GLY A 284 -2.31 11.05 -6.41
N ASN A 285 -2.68 10.61 -7.61
CA ASN A 285 -1.81 9.84 -8.49
C ASN A 285 -0.66 10.71 -9.02
N ASP A 286 -0.90 12.01 -9.22
CA ASP A 286 0.13 13.00 -9.54
C ASP A 286 1.24 13.05 -8.48
N ALA A 287 0.89 12.93 -7.20
CA ALA A 287 1.87 12.86 -6.12
C ALA A 287 2.65 11.54 -6.12
N VAL A 288 1.98 10.41 -6.38
CA VAL A 288 2.63 9.09 -6.51
C VAL A 288 3.60 9.07 -7.68
N HIS A 289 3.22 9.59 -8.85
CA HIS A 289 4.08 9.63 -10.03
C HIS A 289 5.27 10.57 -9.81
N THR A 290 5.06 11.72 -9.17
CA THR A 290 6.15 12.63 -8.78
C THR A 290 7.15 11.95 -7.85
N LEU A 291 6.69 11.30 -6.79
CA LEU A 291 7.54 10.54 -5.86
C LEU A 291 8.23 9.35 -6.54
N SER A 292 7.54 8.69 -7.49
CA SER A 292 8.13 7.62 -8.31
C SER A 292 9.25 8.16 -9.20
N ALA A 293 9.08 9.34 -9.81
CA ALA A 293 10.12 10.00 -10.60
C ALA A 293 11.35 10.33 -9.73
N MET A 294 11.15 10.87 -8.53
CA MET A 294 12.22 11.08 -7.54
C MET A 294 12.95 9.78 -7.18
N ASN A 295 12.23 8.66 -7.16
CA ASN A 295 12.77 7.33 -6.84
C ASN A 295 13.49 6.64 -8.02
N GLY A 296 13.59 7.30 -9.17
CA GLY A 296 14.21 6.75 -10.38
C GLY A 296 13.22 6.18 -11.40
N GLY A 297 11.95 6.58 -11.30
CA GLY A 297 10.89 6.28 -12.26
C GLY A 297 9.92 5.19 -11.79
N THR A 298 8.77 5.11 -12.49
CA THR A 298 7.68 4.17 -12.21
C THR A 298 8.14 2.72 -12.26
N ALA A 299 8.91 2.31 -13.27
CA ALA A 299 9.35 0.92 -13.43
C ALA A 299 10.19 0.44 -12.24
N LYS A 300 11.17 1.25 -11.81
CA LYS A 300 11.99 0.94 -10.63
C LYS A 300 11.13 0.89 -9.36
N THR A 301 10.20 1.83 -9.22
CA THR A 301 9.33 1.89 -8.05
C THR A 301 8.41 0.68 -7.95
N VAL A 302 7.83 0.22 -9.06
CA VAL A 302 7.02 -1.01 -9.11
C VAL A 302 7.84 -2.25 -8.73
N GLN A 303 9.07 -2.37 -9.22
CA GLN A 303 9.97 -3.47 -8.85
C GLN A 303 10.27 -3.48 -7.34
N GLU A 304 10.55 -2.31 -6.76
CA GLU A 304 10.81 -2.19 -5.33
C GLU A 304 9.56 -2.45 -4.49
N MET A 305 8.37 -2.03 -4.95
CA MET A 305 7.11 -2.34 -4.31
C MET A 305 6.81 -3.84 -4.31
N GLN A 306 7.06 -4.54 -5.44
CA GLN A 306 6.89 -5.99 -5.50
C GLN A 306 7.84 -6.68 -4.52
N LYS A 307 9.11 -6.26 -4.46
CA LYS A 307 10.08 -6.75 -3.48
C LYS A 307 9.64 -6.48 -2.04
N GLN A 308 9.07 -5.31 -1.77
CA GLN A 308 8.56 -4.96 -0.45
C GLN A 308 7.35 -5.83 -0.07
N ALA A 309 6.44 -6.10 -1.00
CA ALA A 309 5.33 -7.03 -0.78
C ALA A 309 5.85 -8.43 -0.42
N GLU A 310 6.83 -8.94 -1.17
CA GLU A 310 7.47 -10.22 -0.86
C GLU A 310 8.17 -10.23 0.51
N ALA A 311 8.82 -9.13 0.90
CA ALA A 311 9.49 -9.01 2.20
C ALA A 311 8.50 -9.01 3.37
N LEU A 312 7.29 -8.50 3.15
CA LEU A 312 6.18 -8.47 4.10
C LEU A 312 5.33 -9.75 4.10
N ASN A 313 5.73 -10.81 3.36
CA ASN A 313 4.96 -12.04 3.18
C ASN A 313 3.58 -11.83 2.51
N ALA A 314 3.43 -10.77 1.72
CA ALA A 314 2.21 -10.48 0.97
C ALA A 314 2.20 -11.23 -0.38
N THR A 315 1.81 -12.50 -0.35
CA THR A 315 1.92 -13.43 -1.49
C THR A 315 0.77 -13.36 -2.49
N ASP A 316 -0.30 -12.62 -2.17
CA ASP A 316 -1.45 -12.44 -3.06
C ASP A 316 -1.34 -11.16 -3.90
N THR A 317 -0.25 -10.41 -3.73
CA THR A 317 -0.06 -9.10 -4.34
C THR A 317 0.82 -9.16 -5.58
N HIS A 318 0.27 -8.70 -6.70
CA HIS A 318 1.02 -8.42 -7.93
C HIS A 318 0.92 -6.93 -8.27
N VAL A 319 2.07 -6.25 -8.29
CA VAL A 319 2.16 -4.81 -8.53
C VAL A 319 2.44 -4.52 -10.01
N VAL A 320 1.57 -3.75 -10.63
CA VAL A 320 1.65 -3.27 -12.02
C VAL A 320 1.79 -1.75 -12.08
N THR A 321 1.06 -1.03 -11.22
CA THR A 321 1.19 0.44 -11.07
C THR A 321 1.41 0.81 -9.60
N PRO A 322 2.16 1.89 -9.32
CA PRO A 322 2.47 2.27 -7.94
C PRO A 322 1.29 2.90 -7.19
N ASP A 323 0.27 3.36 -7.93
CA ASP A 323 -0.89 4.07 -7.40
C ASP A 323 -2.12 3.18 -7.17
N GLY A 324 -2.08 1.92 -7.61
CA GLY A 324 -3.21 1.00 -7.53
C GLY A 324 -4.27 1.21 -8.61
N TYR A 325 -3.99 2.00 -9.65
CA TYR A 325 -4.87 2.17 -10.81
C TYR A 325 -5.14 0.82 -11.50
N ASP A 326 -6.30 0.71 -12.17
CA ASP A 326 -6.71 -0.51 -12.87
C ASP A 326 -5.72 -0.85 -13.98
N ALA A 327 -5.10 -2.01 -13.86
CA ALA A 327 -4.21 -2.57 -14.87
C ALA A 327 -4.37 -4.10 -14.91
N PRO A 328 -4.21 -4.74 -16.08
CA PRO A 328 -4.27 -6.20 -16.19
C PRO A 328 -3.27 -6.87 -15.23
N GLY A 329 -3.77 -7.77 -14.38
CA GLY A 329 -2.96 -8.48 -13.38
C GLY A 329 -2.73 -7.73 -12.06
N GLN A 330 -3.11 -6.46 -11.94
CA GLN A 330 -2.99 -5.71 -10.68
C GLN A 330 -3.95 -6.26 -9.63
N VAL A 331 -3.42 -6.98 -8.62
CA VAL A 331 -4.22 -7.61 -7.57
C VAL A 331 -3.52 -7.53 -6.21
N SER A 332 -4.32 -7.63 -5.15
CA SER A 332 -3.91 -7.87 -3.77
C SER A 332 -5.04 -8.60 -3.04
N SER A 333 -4.95 -8.81 -1.73
CA SER A 333 -6.01 -9.43 -0.92
C SER A 333 -6.28 -8.58 0.33
N ALA A 334 -7.41 -8.82 1.01
CA ALA A 334 -7.69 -8.12 2.26
C ALA A 334 -6.63 -8.44 3.34
N TYR A 335 -6.08 -9.65 3.31
CA TYR A 335 -4.96 -10.08 4.13
C TYR A 335 -3.69 -9.28 3.83
N ASP A 336 -3.25 -9.22 2.57
CA ASP A 336 -2.03 -8.51 2.17
C ASP A 336 -2.12 -7.00 2.42
N LEU A 337 -3.27 -6.38 2.12
CA LEU A 337 -3.51 -4.96 2.43
C LEU A 337 -3.44 -4.69 3.94
N SER A 338 -3.85 -5.65 4.78
CA SER A 338 -3.71 -5.54 6.23
C SER A 338 -2.25 -5.67 6.68
N LEU A 339 -1.43 -6.47 6.01
CA LEU A 339 0.01 -6.53 6.26
C LEU A 339 0.68 -5.18 5.96
N PHE A 340 0.36 -4.55 4.82
CA PHE A 340 0.89 -3.23 4.47
C PHE A 340 0.46 -2.16 5.48
N ALA A 341 -0.82 -2.14 5.86
CA ALA A 341 -1.29 -1.19 6.87
C ALA A 341 -0.59 -1.40 8.21
N ARG A 342 -0.43 -2.65 8.67
CA ARG A 342 0.24 -2.96 9.93
C ARG A 342 1.72 -2.58 9.90
N ALA A 343 2.42 -2.81 8.80
CA ALA A 343 3.81 -2.40 8.62
C ALA A 343 3.93 -0.87 8.60
N GLY A 344 3.14 -0.19 7.76
CA GLY A 344 3.14 1.27 7.64
C GLY A 344 2.82 1.97 8.96
N LEU A 345 1.87 1.46 9.74
CA LEU A 345 1.52 2.03 11.04
C LEU A 345 2.65 1.99 12.07
N GLN A 346 3.74 1.24 11.85
CA GLN A 346 4.96 1.32 12.69
C GLN A 346 5.75 2.60 12.44
N ASN A 347 5.60 3.22 11.26
CA ASN A 347 6.27 4.45 10.88
C ASN A 347 5.47 5.69 11.34
N ALA A 348 6.12 6.59 12.08
CA ALA A 348 5.50 7.81 12.60
C ALA A 348 4.96 8.75 11.51
N ASP A 349 5.64 8.84 10.37
CA ASP A 349 5.23 9.69 9.26
C ASP A 349 4.00 9.12 8.56
N PHE A 350 3.94 7.79 8.39
CA PHE A 350 2.74 7.14 7.87
C PHE A 350 1.53 7.44 8.76
N ARG A 351 1.69 7.31 10.08
CA ARG A 351 0.63 7.64 11.06
C ARG A 351 0.20 9.10 10.96
N GLU A 352 1.16 10.02 10.83
CA GLU A 352 0.88 11.44 10.65
C GLU A 352 0.01 11.67 9.40
N TYR A 353 0.45 11.18 8.23
CA TYR A 353 -0.24 11.45 6.98
C TYR A 353 -1.62 10.78 6.93
N CYS A 354 -1.74 9.54 7.39
CA CYS A 354 -2.99 8.80 7.29
C CYS A 354 -4.07 9.33 8.25
N SER A 355 -3.67 9.90 9.39
CA SER A 355 -4.58 10.48 10.39
C SER A 355 -4.89 11.97 10.19
N THR A 356 -4.18 12.64 9.27
CA THR A 356 -4.43 14.05 8.96
C THR A 356 -5.78 14.22 8.25
N VAL A 357 -6.68 15.01 8.84
CA VAL A 357 -8.05 15.25 8.33
C VAL A 357 -8.06 16.29 7.20
N SER A 358 -7.27 17.36 7.35
CA SER A 358 -7.18 18.46 6.38
C SER A 358 -5.81 19.13 6.46
N ALA A 359 -5.41 19.76 5.36
CA ALA A 359 -4.17 20.50 5.25
C ALA A 359 -4.30 21.61 4.19
N GLN A 360 -3.41 22.59 4.24
CA GLN A 360 -3.19 23.52 3.13
C GLN A 360 -2.17 22.91 2.17
N PHE A 361 -2.50 22.91 0.88
CA PHE A 361 -1.63 22.39 -0.17
C PHE A 361 -1.12 23.55 -1.04
N PRO A 362 0.16 23.54 -1.47
CA PRO A 362 0.70 24.57 -2.35
C PRO A 362 -0.01 24.60 -3.71
N GLY A 363 -0.53 25.77 -4.08
CA GLY A 363 -1.27 25.99 -5.31
C GLY A 363 -0.42 26.55 -6.46
N GLU A 364 -1.13 27.07 -7.46
CA GLU A 364 -0.57 27.75 -8.63
C GLU A 364 0.10 29.08 -8.24
N VAL A 365 0.94 29.59 -9.16
CA VAL A 365 1.52 30.92 -9.07
C VAL A 365 0.61 31.90 -9.78
N LYS A 366 0.20 32.96 -9.07
CA LYS A 366 -0.55 34.10 -9.62
C LYS A 366 0.17 35.38 -9.23
N ASP A 367 0.38 36.29 -10.19
CA ASP A 367 1.08 37.57 -9.98
C ASP A 367 2.44 37.42 -9.27
N GLY A 368 3.21 36.39 -9.65
CA GLY A 368 4.52 36.08 -9.07
C GLY A 368 4.49 35.51 -7.64
N LYS A 369 3.31 35.27 -7.06
CA LYS A 369 3.16 34.70 -5.72
C LYS A 369 2.53 33.31 -5.78
N ARG A 370 3.05 32.38 -4.97
CA ARG A 370 2.49 31.04 -4.85
C ARG A 370 1.28 31.04 -3.91
N GLY A 371 0.13 30.59 -4.41
CA GLY A 371 -1.08 30.42 -3.61
C GLY A 371 -1.09 29.13 -2.79
N SER A 372 -2.17 28.90 -2.04
CA SER A 372 -2.50 27.61 -1.41
C SER A 372 -4.00 27.34 -1.48
N PHE A 373 -4.40 26.08 -1.38
CA PHE A 373 -5.80 25.66 -1.28
C PHE A 373 -5.96 24.55 -0.24
N GLY A 374 -7.16 24.43 0.32
CA GLY A 374 -7.46 23.38 1.31
C GLY A 374 -7.66 22.01 0.66
N ILE A 375 -7.05 20.99 1.26
CA ILE A 375 -7.30 19.59 0.96
C ILE A 375 -7.89 18.89 2.20
N GLN A 376 -8.78 17.93 1.97
CA GLN A 376 -9.41 17.13 3.02
C GLN A 376 -9.20 15.65 2.70
N ASN A 377 -9.03 14.85 3.74
CA ASN A 377 -8.91 13.40 3.63
C ASN A 377 -10.19 12.79 3.06
N THR A 378 -10.02 11.91 2.08
CA THR A 378 -11.13 11.19 1.42
C THR A 378 -11.65 10.00 2.22
N ASN A 379 -10.96 9.60 3.29
CA ASN A 379 -11.46 8.63 4.27
C ASN A 379 -12.65 9.21 5.05
N ARG A 380 -13.87 8.74 4.75
CA ARG A 380 -15.10 9.25 5.37
C ARG A 380 -15.31 8.81 6.81
N LEU A 381 -14.69 7.72 7.26
CA LEU A 381 -14.66 7.42 8.69
C LEU A 381 -13.81 8.43 9.47
N LEU A 382 -12.88 9.13 8.82
CA LEU A 382 -12.09 10.20 9.43
C LEU A 382 -12.71 11.59 9.23
N SER A 383 -13.08 11.94 7.99
CA SER A 383 -13.58 13.28 7.64
C SER A 383 -15.07 13.49 7.90
N GLY A 384 -15.84 12.40 7.96
CA GLY A 384 -17.29 12.42 7.86
C GLY A 384 -17.79 12.69 6.44
N ASP A 385 -19.08 12.44 6.25
CA ASP A 385 -19.91 12.72 5.07
C ASP A 385 -21.39 12.84 5.53
N TYR A 386 -22.32 13.12 4.61
CA TYR A 386 -23.75 13.29 4.96
C TYR A 386 -24.42 12.01 5.49
N ASP A 387 -23.95 10.82 5.10
CA ASP A 387 -24.48 9.51 5.50
C ASP A 387 -23.50 8.67 6.33
N VAL A 388 -22.32 9.19 6.63
CA VAL A 388 -21.30 8.55 7.47
C VAL A 388 -20.70 9.57 8.41
N LYS A 389 -20.87 9.36 9.72
CA LYS A 389 -20.22 10.20 10.73
C LYS A 389 -18.77 9.75 10.93
N PRO A 390 -17.86 10.65 11.36
CA PRO A 390 -16.54 10.24 11.81
C PRO A 390 -16.64 9.14 12.88
N TYR A 391 -15.88 8.07 12.71
CA TYR A 391 -15.94 6.91 13.60
C TYR A 391 -15.10 7.18 14.86
N PRO A 392 -15.66 6.98 16.08
CA PRO A 392 -14.91 7.21 17.32
C PRO A 392 -13.65 6.34 17.40
N GLY A 393 -12.49 6.98 17.65
CA GLY A 393 -11.21 6.29 17.81
C GLY A 393 -10.52 5.91 16.50
N ILE A 394 -11.06 6.29 15.33
CA ILE A 394 -10.40 6.08 14.04
C ILE A 394 -9.08 6.88 13.95
N ALA A 395 -8.05 6.25 13.40
CA ALA A 395 -6.73 6.86 13.18
C ALA A 395 -6.26 6.76 11.72
N GLY A 396 -7.20 6.64 10.77
CA GLY A 396 -6.93 6.82 9.34
C GLY A 396 -6.70 5.53 8.56
N VAL A 397 -5.52 5.40 7.96
CA VAL A 397 -5.06 4.43 6.94
C VAL A 397 -5.39 4.83 5.49
N LYS A 398 -6.26 4.14 4.74
CA LYS A 398 -6.43 4.46 3.31
C LYS A 398 -7.71 3.89 2.69
N ASN A 399 -8.35 4.68 1.83
CA ASN A 399 -9.44 4.29 0.93
C ASN A 399 -8.98 4.16 -0.53
N GLY A 400 -9.75 3.44 -1.34
CA GLY A 400 -9.58 3.36 -2.78
C GLY A 400 -10.90 3.11 -3.51
N SER A 401 -10.94 3.53 -4.77
CA SER A 401 -11.99 3.11 -5.69
C SER A 401 -11.47 3.15 -7.12
N THR A 402 -11.82 2.14 -7.90
CA THR A 402 -11.66 2.12 -9.36
C THR A 402 -12.83 1.37 -9.99
N THR A 403 -12.89 1.30 -11.31
CA THR A 403 -13.95 0.59 -12.03
C THR A 403 -13.90 -0.90 -11.73
N ASN A 404 -12.70 -1.50 -11.72
CA ASN A 404 -12.56 -2.95 -11.53
C ASN A 404 -12.56 -3.34 -10.04
N ALA A 405 -12.03 -2.50 -9.15
CA ALA A 405 -11.97 -2.80 -7.72
C ALA A 405 -13.30 -2.61 -7.00
N GLY A 406 -14.19 -1.73 -7.51
CA GLY A 406 -15.21 -1.13 -6.67
C GLY A 406 -14.56 -0.32 -5.55
N SER A 407 -15.25 -0.17 -4.41
CA SER A 407 -14.68 0.52 -3.25
C SER A 407 -13.85 -0.42 -2.38
N THR A 408 -12.67 0.03 -1.98
CA THR A 408 -11.78 -0.64 -1.03
C THR A 408 -11.44 0.29 0.12
N PHE A 409 -11.28 -0.26 1.31
CA PHE A 409 -10.91 0.52 2.49
C PHE A 409 -10.07 -0.31 3.45
N THR A 410 -9.06 0.30 4.02
CA THR A 410 -8.40 -0.19 5.23
C THR A 410 -8.42 0.93 6.24
N GLY A 411 -8.82 0.61 7.46
CA GLY A 411 -8.89 1.55 8.57
C GLY A 411 -8.32 0.94 9.83
N VAL A 412 -7.90 1.81 10.75
CA VAL A 412 -7.48 1.42 12.08
C VAL A 412 -8.20 2.26 13.13
N ALA A 413 -8.67 1.62 14.20
CA ALA A 413 -9.38 2.30 15.28
C ALA A 413 -8.93 1.78 16.65
N GLN A 414 -9.02 2.64 17.67
CA GLN A 414 -8.69 2.32 19.05
C GLN A 414 -9.87 2.57 19.99
N ARG A 415 -10.10 1.63 20.92
CA ARG A 415 -10.99 1.81 22.08
C ARG A 415 -10.30 1.23 23.32
N GLY A 416 -10.01 2.08 24.31
CA GLY A 416 -9.16 1.69 25.43
C GLY A 416 -7.76 1.32 24.93
N GLU A 417 -7.22 0.20 25.41
CA GLU A 417 -5.92 -0.32 24.98
C GLU A 417 -5.98 -1.07 23.65
N ARG A 418 -7.17 -1.53 23.24
CA ARG A 418 -7.32 -2.37 22.06
C ARG A 418 -7.33 -1.55 20.78
N LYS A 419 -6.52 -1.99 19.82
CA LYS A 419 -6.41 -1.42 18.48
C LYS A 419 -6.80 -2.46 17.44
N LEU A 420 -7.82 -2.16 16.64
CA LEU A 420 -8.27 -3.03 15.57
C LEU A 420 -7.90 -2.44 14.22
N LEU A 421 -7.52 -3.32 13.30
CA LEU A 421 -7.30 -3.06 11.89
C LEU A 421 -8.36 -3.83 11.09
N VAL A 422 -9.06 -3.12 10.21
CA VAL A 422 -10.11 -3.69 9.35
C VAL A 422 -9.84 -3.31 7.89
N THR A 423 -9.86 -4.30 7.02
CA THR A 423 -9.84 -4.12 5.56
C THR A 423 -11.12 -4.68 4.95
N VAL A 424 -11.70 -3.93 4.01
CA VAL A 424 -12.91 -4.26 3.26
C VAL A 424 -12.63 -4.04 1.77
N MET A 425 -12.99 -5.02 0.93
CA MET A 425 -12.81 -4.96 -0.51
C MET A 425 -14.11 -5.28 -1.23
N ASN A 426 -14.49 -4.39 -2.15
CA ASN A 426 -15.60 -4.52 -3.09
C ASN A 426 -16.94 -4.95 -2.45
N PRO A 427 -17.56 -4.10 -1.62
CA PRO A 427 -18.98 -4.23 -1.28
C PRO A 427 -19.84 -4.40 -2.53
N GLU A 428 -20.63 -5.47 -2.56
CA GLU A 428 -21.55 -5.74 -3.66
C GLU A 428 -22.75 -4.80 -3.63
N LYS A 429 -23.18 -4.38 -2.44
CA LYS A 429 -24.21 -3.37 -2.27
C LYS A 429 -23.72 -2.02 -2.80
N LYS A 430 -24.40 -1.50 -3.82
CA LYS A 430 -24.05 -0.25 -4.51
C LYS A 430 -24.69 0.97 -3.84
N GLU A 431 -24.45 1.13 -2.55
CA GLU A 431 -24.84 2.30 -1.79
C GLU A 431 -23.64 3.23 -1.56
N HIS A 432 -23.93 4.52 -1.39
CA HIS A 432 -22.91 5.51 -1.09
C HIS A 432 -22.18 5.12 0.21
N ASN A 433 -20.85 5.28 0.22
CA ASN A 433 -20.01 5.01 1.37
C ASN A 433 -20.11 3.57 1.96
N GLU A 434 -20.55 2.57 1.20
CA GLU A 434 -20.78 1.22 1.75
C GLU A 434 -19.54 0.57 2.37
N ALA A 435 -18.36 0.73 1.75
CA ALA A 435 -17.11 0.21 2.32
C ALA A 435 -16.83 0.78 3.73
N TYR A 436 -17.18 2.05 3.97
CA TYR A 436 -17.05 2.68 5.28
C TYR A 436 -18.11 2.16 6.25
N LYS A 437 -19.35 1.99 5.81
CA LYS A 437 -20.45 1.47 6.64
C LYS A 437 -20.17 0.04 7.10
N GLU A 438 -19.75 -0.84 6.18
CA GLU A 438 -19.36 -2.22 6.52
C GLU A 438 -18.15 -2.25 7.44
N THR A 439 -17.15 -1.40 7.19
CA THR A 439 -15.97 -1.30 8.07
C THR A 439 -16.36 -0.85 9.50
N ALA A 440 -17.26 0.14 9.64
CA ALA A 440 -17.74 0.58 10.95
C ALA A 440 -18.45 -0.55 11.71
N LYS A 441 -19.30 -1.34 11.02
CA LYS A 441 -19.96 -2.52 11.61
C LYS A 441 -18.95 -3.58 12.05
N LEU A 442 -17.92 -3.83 11.25
CA LEU A 442 -16.85 -4.77 11.57
C LEU A 442 -16.00 -4.31 12.76
N PHE A 443 -15.72 -3.01 12.88
CA PHE A 443 -15.09 -2.46 14.08
C PHE A 443 -15.99 -2.61 15.31
N ASP A 444 -17.26 -2.24 15.21
CA ASP A 444 -18.20 -2.36 16.33
C ASP A 444 -18.32 -3.81 16.80
N TRP A 445 -18.42 -4.76 15.87
CA TRP A 445 -18.36 -6.18 16.18
C TRP A 445 -17.04 -6.57 16.84
N GLY A 446 -15.89 -6.19 16.25
CA GLY A 446 -14.58 -6.58 16.75
C GLY A 446 -14.29 -6.09 18.17
N PHE A 447 -14.71 -4.86 18.49
CA PHE A 447 -14.59 -4.32 19.85
C PHE A 447 -15.57 -5.00 20.83
N ALA A 448 -16.79 -5.29 20.42
CA ALA A 448 -17.77 -5.98 21.26
C ALA A 448 -17.44 -7.47 21.49
N ALA A 449 -16.80 -8.11 20.50
CA ALA A 449 -16.43 -9.51 20.54
C ALA A 449 -15.18 -9.76 21.41
N SER A 450 -14.33 -8.75 21.59
CA SER A 450 -13.14 -8.75 22.44
C SER A 450 -12.42 -10.12 22.57
N ASP A 451 -12.30 -10.65 23.78
CA ASP A 451 -11.64 -11.92 24.14
C ASP A 451 -12.59 -13.12 24.04
N LYS A 452 -13.80 -12.88 23.53
CA LYS A 452 -14.86 -13.87 23.30
C LYS A 452 -14.75 -14.50 21.91
N VAL A 453 -13.62 -14.34 21.23
CA VAL A 453 -13.35 -14.94 19.92
C VAL A 453 -12.00 -15.64 19.98
N GLU A 454 -11.95 -16.88 19.52
CA GLU A 454 -10.68 -17.55 19.25
C GLU A 454 -10.13 -17.04 17.91
N PRO A 455 -8.85 -16.61 17.84
CA PRO A 455 -8.26 -16.19 16.58
C PRO A 455 -8.37 -17.28 15.51
N VAL A 456 -8.76 -16.90 14.30
CA VAL A 456 -8.83 -17.80 13.13
C VAL A 456 -7.53 -17.84 12.34
N GLY A 457 -6.56 -17.00 12.72
CA GLY A 457 -5.24 -16.92 12.12
C GLY A 457 -4.46 -15.74 12.68
N ARG A 458 -3.40 -15.33 11.97
CA ARG A 458 -2.55 -14.20 12.34
C ARG A 458 -1.98 -13.53 11.10
N LEU A 459 -1.93 -12.20 11.11
CA LEU A 459 -1.08 -11.41 10.22
C LEU A 459 0.39 -11.71 10.55
N VAL A 460 1.07 -12.43 9.68
CA VAL A 460 2.49 -12.77 9.85
C VAL A 460 3.39 -11.53 9.86
N GLY A 461 4.58 -11.66 10.44
CA GLY A 461 5.59 -10.60 10.40
C GLY A 461 6.37 -10.60 9.07
N PRO A 462 7.24 -9.61 8.86
CA PRO A 462 8.20 -9.61 7.76
C PRO A 462 9.11 -10.85 7.81
N LYS A 463 9.59 -11.31 6.65
CA LYS A 463 10.43 -12.52 6.53
C LYS A 463 11.68 -12.51 7.41
N SER A 464 12.25 -11.33 7.69
CA SER A 464 13.43 -11.19 8.55
C SER A 464 13.17 -11.59 10.01
N GLU A 465 11.93 -11.46 10.49
CA GLU A 465 11.57 -11.77 11.89
C GLU A 465 11.26 -13.26 12.09
N GLU A 466 10.86 -13.99 11.04
CA GLU A 466 10.57 -15.43 11.12
C GLU A 466 11.85 -16.30 11.16
N GLY A 467 12.99 -15.76 10.69
CA GLY A 467 14.30 -16.40 10.81
C GLY A 467 14.80 -16.45 12.25
N ASP A 468 14.58 -15.37 13.01
CA ASP A 468 15.02 -15.26 14.41
C ASP A 468 14.12 -16.05 15.37
N ALA A 469 12.82 -16.18 15.06
CA ALA A 469 11.90 -17.01 15.83
C ALA A 469 12.22 -18.52 15.78
N ARG A 470 12.88 -19.00 14.72
CA ARG A 470 13.37 -20.39 14.62
C ARG A 470 14.73 -20.60 15.30
N ALA A 471 15.50 -19.54 15.52
CA ALA A 471 16.80 -19.62 16.19
C ALA A 471 16.73 -19.45 17.73
N GLY A 472 15.66 -18.81 18.24
CA GLY A 472 15.45 -18.58 19.68
C GLY A 472 14.90 -19.78 20.48
N GLY A 473 14.57 -20.89 19.82
CA GLY A 473 14.02 -22.10 20.44
C GLY A 473 15.08 -23.02 21.06
N LYS A 474 16.02 -22.50 21.85
CA LYS A 474 16.87 -23.32 22.73
C LYS A 474 16.82 -22.74 24.14
N LEU A 475 15.75 -23.10 24.85
CA LEU A 475 15.58 -22.83 26.27
C LEU A 475 16.78 -23.39 27.04
N SER A 476 17.47 -22.50 27.77
CA SER A 476 18.38 -22.87 28.85
C SER A 476 17.58 -23.57 29.94
N GLY A 477 17.77 -24.88 30.08
CA GLY A 477 17.30 -25.66 31.22
C GLY A 477 18.46 -25.93 32.16
N ASP A 478 18.32 -25.46 33.39
CA ASP A 478 19.24 -25.69 34.50
C ASP A 478 19.42 -27.17 34.84
N LYS A 479 20.60 -27.47 35.39
CA LYS A 479 21.05 -28.79 35.83
C LYS A 479 20.14 -29.38 36.92
N ALA A 480 19.73 -30.63 36.72
CA ALA A 480 19.54 -31.60 37.80
C ALA A 480 19.97 -32.99 37.34
N ARG A 481 20.69 -33.71 38.21
CA ARG A 481 21.35 -35.00 37.97
C ARG A 481 20.59 -36.10 38.74
N ALA A 482 20.72 -37.33 38.26
CA ALA A 482 20.23 -38.64 38.76
C ALA A 482 18.88 -39.09 38.17
N GLY A 483 18.67 -40.33 37.72
CA GLY A 483 19.50 -41.54 37.73
C GLY A 483 19.08 -42.48 36.59
N LEU A 484 19.96 -43.44 36.29
CA LEU A 484 19.70 -44.55 35.37
C LEU A 484 18.59 -45.45 35.91
N GLU A 485 17.67 -45.89 35.05
CA GLU A 485 17.36 -47.32 34.90
C GLU A 485 16.71 -47.61 33.54
N ASP A 486 17.09 -48.76 33.02
CA ASP A 486 16.93 -49.30 31.68
C ASP A 486 15.59 -50.03 31.52
N SER A 487 14.94 -49.92 30.37
CA SER A 487 13.94 -50.87 29.85
C SER A 487 13.54 -50.52 28.40
N SER A 488 14.24 -51.17 27.45
CA SER A 488 13.72 -51.82 26.24
C SER A 488 12.58 -51.17 25.41
N GLY A 489 12.88 -50.91 24.12
CA GLY A 489 11.89 -51.10 23.05
C GLY A 489 12.04 -50.19 21.82
N GLY A 490 12.44 -50.77 20.68
CA GLY A 490 12.05 -50.26 19.36
C GLY A 490 13.18 -49.78 18.44
N ALA A 491 13.77 -50.72 17.71
CA ALA A 491 14.62 -50.43 16.55
C ALA A 491 13.79 -49.80 15.41
N GLY A 492 14.20 -48.61 14.94
CA GLY A 492 13.48 -47.96 13.83
C GLY A 492 14.06 -46.64 13.29
N GLY A 493 15.37 -46.40 13.41
CA GLY A 493 15.96 -45.09 13.01
C GLY A 493 17.26 -45.11 12.22
N VAL A 494 17.94 -46.26 12.11
CA VAL A 494 19.32 -46.30 11.55
C VAL A 494 19.36 -46.69 10.06
N TRP A 495 18.27 -47.19 9.49
CA TRP A 495 18.23 -47.59 8.06
C TRP A 495 17.74 -46.50 7.09
N ALA A 496 17.18 -45.39 7.59
CA ALA A 496 16.71 -44.30 6.72
C ALA A 496 17.84 -43.34 6.26
N ALA A 497 18.94 -43.25 7.02
CA ALA A 497 20.07 -42.37 6.69
C ALA A 497 21.08 -42.99 5.71
N ALA A 498 21.08 -44.32 5.54
CA ALA A 498 21.96 -45.01 4.59
C ALA A 498 21.40 -45.04 3.15
N ALA A 499 20.09 -44.85 2.95
CA ALA A 499 19.47 -44.90 1.63
C ALA A 499 19.68 -43.61 0.80
N ILE A 500 19.90 -42.47 1.45
CA ILE A 500 20.05 -41.17 0.77
C ILE A 500 21.49 -40.94 0.29
N ALA A 501 22.49 -41.50 0.98
CA ALA A 501 23.90 -41.40 0.58
C ALA A 501 24.28 -42.35 -0.57
N GLY A 502 23.61 -43.51 -0.69
CA GLY A 502 23.86 -44.47 -1.78
C GLY A 502 23.31 -44.03 -3.15
N GLY A 503 22.17 -43.34 -3.16
CA GLY A 503 21.51 -42.90 -4.40
C GLY A 503 22.31 -41.85 -5.20
N LEU A 504 23.04 -40.95 -4.52
CA LEU A 504 23.81 -39.90 -5.19
C LEU A 504 25.04 -40.45 -5.93
N LEU A 505 25.66 -41.52 -5.43
CA LEU A 505 26.86 -42.12 -6.04
C LEU A 505 26.53 -42.92 -7.30
N VAL A 506 25.36 -43.55 -7.36
CA VAL A 506 24.90 -44.29 -8.57
C VAL A 506 24.55 -43.32 -9.70
N VAL A 507 23.95 -42.17 -9.39
CA VAL A 507 23.63 -41.15 -10.40
C VAL A 507 24.91 -40.49 -10.95
N LEU A 508 25.88 -40.18 -10.09
CA LEU A 508 27.17 -39.62 -10.52
C LEU A 508 27.98 -40.61 -11.36
N GLY A 509 27.97 -41.91 -11.01
CA GLY A 509 28.59 -42.97 -11.80
C GLY A 509 27.94 -43.16 -13.18
N GLY A 510 26.61 -43.10 -13.25
CA GLY A 510 25.85 -43.21 -14.51
C GLY A 510 26.10 -42.06 -15.48
N VAL A 511 26.23 -40.83 -14.98
CA VAL A 511 26.53 -39.64 -15.80
C VAL A 511 27.97 -39.71 -16.33
N ALA A 512 28.95 -40.10 -15.51
CA ALA A 512 30.33 -40.26 -15.95
C ALA A 512 30.49 -41.35 -17.03
N PHE A 513 29.77 -42.47 -16.88
CA PHE A 513 29.77 -43.55 -17.86
C PHE A 513 29.14 -43.13 -19.21
N LEU A 514 28.04 -42.37 -19.18
CA LEU A 514 27.38 -41.86 -20.38
C LEU A 514 28.23 -40.81 -21.13
N VAL A 515 28.96 -39.97 -20.39
CA VAL A 515 29.89 -38.98 -20.98
C VAL A 515 31.11 -39.69 -21.60
N HIS A 516 31.66 -40.72 -20.95
CA HIS A 516 32.79 -41.49 -21.49
C HIS A 516 32.42 -42.31 -22.74
N ARG A 517 31.18 -42.79 -22.84
CA ARG A 517 30.71 -43.55 -24.00
C ARG A 517 30.41 -42.67 -25.23
N ARG A 518 30.06 -41.40 -25.04
CA ARG A 518 29.71 -40.49 -26.15
C ARG A 518 30.91 -39.78 -26.78
N TRP A 519 32.05 -39.65 -26.09
CA TRP A 519 33.29 -39.09 -26.66
C TRP A 519 34.52 -39.93 -26.28
N PRO A 520 34.87 -40.95 -27.09
CA PRO A 520 36.16 -41.62 -26.94
C PRO A 520 37.26 -40.61 -27.27
N ARG A 521 38.11 -40.28 -26.28
CA ARG A 521 39.32 -39.50 -26.52
C ARG A 521 40.18 -40.24 -27.54
N ARG A 522 40.41 -39.62 -28.71
CA ARG A 522 41.44 -40.04 -29.65
C ARG A 522 42.79 -39.95 -28.94
N GLY A 523 43.43 -41.10 -28.71
CA GLY A 523 44.80 -41.17 -28.23
C GLY A 523 45.75 -40.58 -29.26
N GLY A 524 46.62 -39.67 -28.81
CA GLY A 524 47.74 -39.20 -29.60
C GLY A 524 48.79 -40.30 -29.73
N SER A 525 49.15 -40.64 -30.96
CA SER A 525 50.40 -41.30 -31.29
C SER A 525 51.53 -40.26 -31.25
N GLY A 526 52.54 -40.50 -30.42
CA GLY A 526 53.74 -39.71 -30.41
C GLY A 526 54.58 -39.88 -31.67
N ARG A 527 55.25 -38.81 -32.06
CA ARG A 527 56.69 -38.73 -32.31
C ARG A 527 57.12 -37.28 -32.31
#